data_AF-A0A5R9AFW5-F1
#
_entry.id   AF-A0A5R9AFW5-F1
#
_cell.length_a   1.000
_cell.length_b   1.000
_cell.length_c   1.000
_cell.angle_alpha   90.00
_cell.angle_beta   90.00
_cell.angle_gamma   90.00
#
_symmetry.space_group_name_H-M   'P 1'
#
loop_
_entity.id
_entity.type
_entity.pdbx_description
1 polymer ?
#
loop_
_entity_poly.entity_id
_entity_poly.type
_entity_poly.pdbx_seq_one_letter_code
_entity_poly.pdbx_strand_id
1 'polypeptide(L)'
;MSEHTAPASTLSEEIDVAAETEAARRTRFEREALQYVDQLYSAAMRMTRNPQDAEDLVQEAYTKAYSAFHQYKPGTNLKAWLYRILTNTYINIYRKKQRQPQQANTDTVEDWQMAQAAEHTSSGLRSAEAEALDHLPDTDVKEALQQIPEEFRLAVYFSDVEGFAYKEIAEILNIPIGTVMSRLHRGRKLLRNLLSDYARERGFRRPEET
;
A
#
# COMPACT_ATOMS: atom_id res chain seq x y z
N MET A 1 -32.43 -67.58 -19.55
CA MET A 1 -31.50 -67.35 -20.66
C MET A 1 -31.15 -65.88 -20.63
N SER A 2 -29.97 -65.57 -20.08
CA SER A 2 -29.49 -64.20 -19.90
C SER A 2 -28.73 -63.78 -21.16
N GLU A 3 -29.27 -62.82 -21.90
CA GLU A 3 -28.52 -62.10 -22.93
C GLU A 3 -28.01 -60.79 -22.33
N HIS A 4 -26.79 -60.86 -21.80
CA HIS A 4 -26.02 -59.68 -21.45
C HIS A 4 -25.39 -59.14 -22.74
N THR A 5 -26.09 -58.24 -23.42
CA THR A 5 -25.48 -57.44 -24.50
C THR A 5 -24.59 -56.40 -23.85
N ALA A 6 -23.28 -56.64 -23.87
CA ALA A 6 -22.28 -55.66 -23.50
C ALA A 6 -22.38 -54.43 -24.42
N PRO A 7 -22.41 -53.19 -23.91
CA PRO A 7 -22.27 -52.04 -24.77
C PRO A 7 -20.83 -51.96 -25.28
N ALA A 8 -20.74 -51.68 -26.59
CA ALA A 8 -19.51 -51.60 -27.35
C ALA A 8 -18.46 -50.69 -26.67
N SER A 9 -17.24 -51.20 -26.63
CA SER A 9 -16.01 -50.46 -26.32
C SER A 9 -15.86 -49.31 -27.33
N THR A 10 -16.21 -48.09 -26.92
CA THR A 10 -15.93 -46.89 -27.70
C THR A 10 -14.42 -46.68 -27.71
N LEU A 11 -13.81 -46.91 -28.86
CA LEU A 11 -12.41 -46.63 -29.17
C LEU A 11 -12.01 -45.28 -28.57
N SER A 12 -11.12 -45.29 -27.59
CA SER A 12 -10.42 -44.10 -27.14
C SER A 12 -9.51 -43.64 -28.27
N GLU A 13 -9.95 -42.66 -29.05
CA GLU A 13 -9.04 -41.90 -29.91
C GLU A 13 -7.87 -41.43 -29.03
N GLU A 14 -6.67 -41.92 -29.30
CA GLU A 14 -5.46 -41.43 -28.63
C GLU A 14 -5.29 -39.95 -29.02
N ILE A 15 -5.78 -39.06 -28.16
CA ILE A 15 -5.64 -37.61 -28.37
C ILE A 15 -4.16 -37.27 -28.23
N ASP A 16 -3.50 -36.99 -29.36
CA ASP A 16 -2.14 -36.46 -29.37
C ASP A 16 -2.15 -34.99 -28.91
N VAL A 17 -1.97 -34.80 -27.61
CA VAL A 17 -1.91 -33.49 -26.96
C VAL A 17 -0.74 -32.63 -27.47
N ALA A 18 0.32 -33.26 -27.98
CA ALA A 18 1.52 -32.57 -28.46
C ALA A 18 1.37 -32.00 -29.87
N ALA A 19 0.58 -32.65 -30.73
CA ALA A 19 0.28 -32.18 -32.09
C ALA A 19 -1.01 -31.34 -32.20
N GLU A 20 -1.77 -31.20 -31.11
CA GLU A 20 -3.04 -30.47 -31.09
C GLU A 20 -2.85 -28.95 -31.32
N THR A 21 -3.58 -28.39 -32.29
CA THR A 21 -3.63 -26.94 -32.52
C THR A 21 -4.32 -26.20 -31.38
N GLU A 22 -4.02 -24.91 -31.20
CA GLU A 22 -4.64 -24.11 -30.14
C GLU A 22 -6.18 -24.04 -30.26
N ALA A 23 -6.71 -23.95 -31.49
CA ALA A 23 -8.15 -23.95 -31.73
C ALA A 23 -8.83 -25.28 -31.37
N ALA A 24 -8.18 -26.41 -31.68
CA ALA A 24 -8.65 -27.74 -31.28
C ALA A 24 -8.62 -27.90 -29.76
N ARG A 25 -7.54 -27.44 -29.12
CA ARG A 25 -7.38 -27.45 -27.65
C ARG A 25 -8.45 -26.63 -26.95
N ARG A 26 -8.76 -25.45 -27.46
CA ARG A 26 -9.83 -24.60 -26.93
C ARG A 26 -11.18 -25.31 -26.99
N THR A 27 -11.51 -25.88 -28.15
CA THR A 27 -12.76 -26.63 -28.35
C THR A 27 -12.85 -27.83 -27.41
N ARG A 28 -11.74 -28.55 -27.23
CA ARG A 28 -11.64 -29.68 -26.29
C ARG A 28 -11.84 -29.23 -24.85
N PHE A 29 -11.18 -28.15 -24.44
CA PHE A 29 -11.34 -27.57 -23.10
C PHE A 29 -12.79 -27.16 -22.85
N GLU A 30 -13.43 -26.46 -23.79
CA GLU A 30 -14.82 -26.05 -23.67
C GLU A 30 -15.74 -27.25 -23.48
N ARG A 31 -15.60 -28.28 -24.32
CA ARG A 31 -16.39 -29.51 -24.25
C ARG A 31 -16.19 -30.28 -22.94
N GLU A 32 -14.94 -30.43 -22.50
CA GLU A 32 -14.61 -31.30 -21.37
C GLU A 32 -14.69 -30.60 -20.02
N ALA A 33 -14.27 -29.33 -19.93
CA ALA A 33 -14.17 -28.61 -18.66
C ALA A 33 -15.43 -27.82 -18.30
N LEU A 34 -16.17 -27.25 -19.28
CA LEU A 34 -17.31 -26.37 -18.97
C LEU A 34 -18.52 -27.12 -18.39
N GLN A 35 -18.65 -28.42 -18.64
CA GLN A 35 -19.69 -29.25 -18.02
C GLN A 35 -19.61 -29.30 -16.48
N TYR A 36 -18.46 -28.91 -15.89
CA TYR A 36 -18.25 -28.90 -14.45
C TYR A 36 -18.44 -27.53 -13.80
N VAL A 37 -18.80 -26.49 -14.54
CA VAL A 37 -18.91 -25.10 -14.04
C VAL A 37 -19.85 -25.03 -12.83
N ASP A 38 -21.06 -25.58 -12.94
CA ASP A 38 -22.06 -25.53 -11.85
C ASP A 38 -21.58 -26.28 -10.58
N GLN A 39 -20.83 -27.37 -10.76
CA GLN A 39 -20.29 -28.16 -9.66
C GLN A 39 -19.14 -27.44 -8.96
N LEU A 40 -18.26 -26.78 -9.74
CA LEU A 40 -17.18 -25.96 -9.22
C LEU A 40 -17.72 -24.70 -8.54
N TYR A 41 -18.76 -24.07 -9.10
CA TYR A 41 -19.43 -22.93 -8.49
C TYR A 41 -20.09 -23.32 -7.17
N SER A 42 -20.80 -24.44 -7.12
CA SER A 42 -21.37 -24.96 -5.87
C SER A 42 -20.30 -25.23 -4.80
N ALA A 43 -19.11 -25.68 -5.20
CA ALA A 43 -17.99 -25.88 -4.29
C ALA A 43 -17.39 -24.54 -3.83
N ALA A 44 -17.16 -23.61 -4.76
CA ALA A 44 -16.68 -22.26 -4.48
C ALA A 44 -17.60 -21.53 -3.49
N MET A 45 -18.92 -21.63 -3.67
CA MET A 45 -19.91 -21.02 -2.78
C MET A 45 -19.83 -21.56 -1.35
N ARG A 46 -19.52 -22.86 -1.17
CA ARG A 46 -19.30 -23.45 0.17
C ARG A 46 -18.01 -22.94 0.81
N MET A 47 -17.01 -22.56 0.00
CA MET A 47 -15.71 -22.08 0.45
C MET A 47 -15.74 -20.58 0.79
N THR A 48 -16.30 -19.76 -0.09
CA THR A 48 -16.32 -18.28 0.03
C THR A 48 -17.51 -17.77 0.83
N ARG A 49 -18.65 -18.47 0.79
CA ARG A 49 -19.94 -18.05 1.39
C ARG A 49 -20.45 -16.70 0.86
N ASN A 50 -19.92 -16.23 -0.25
CA ASN A 50 -20.31 -15.00 -0.95
C ASN A 50 -20.44 -15.32 -2.45
N PRO A 51 -21.58 -14.98 -3.10
CA PRO A 51 -21.78 -15.26 -4.53
C PRO A 51 -20.75 -14.60 -5.43
N GLN A 52 -20.42 -13.32 -5.21
CA GLN A 52 -19.44 -12.58 -6.02
C GLN A 52 -18.05 -13.19 -5.89
N ASP A 53 -17.60 -13.45 -4.66
CA ASP A 53 -16.31 -14.10 -4.42
C ASP A 53 -16.26 -15.52 -5.02
N ALA A 54 -17.40 -16.23 -5.06
CA ALA A 54 -17.49 -17.55 -5.67
C ALA A 54 -17.37 -17.49 -7.19
N GLU A 55 -18.04 -16.54 -7.84
CA GLU A 55 -17.92 -16.28 -9.28
C GLU A 55 -16.47 -15.96 -9.65
N ASP A 56 -15.85 -15.02 -8.94
CA ASP A 56 -14.45 -14.62 -9.16
C ASP A 56 -13.48 -15.79 -8.99
N LEU A 57 -13.67 -16.59 -7.94
CA LEU A 57 -12.85 -17.77 -7.69
C LEU A 57 -12.96 -18.79 -8.82
N VAL A 58 -14.17 -19.03 -9.33
CA VAL A 58 -14.40 -19.96 -10.46
C VAL A 58 -13.73 -19.41 -11.72
N GLN A 59 -13.92 -18.13 -12.04
CA GLN A 59 -13.30 -17.48 -13.21
C GLN A 59 -11.78 -17.57 -13.17
N GLU A 60 -11.16 -17.26 -12.03
CA GLU A 60 -9.71 -17.36 -11.87
C GLU A 60 -9.22 -18.81 -11.99
N ALA A 61 -9.96 -19.77 -11.42
CA ALA A 61 -9.65 -21.18 -11.54
C ALA A 61 -9.72 -21.68 -13.00
N TYR A 62 -10.74 -21.30 -13.76
CA TYR A 62 -10.86 -21.66 -15.18
C TYR A 62 -9.79 -20.98 -16.05
N THR A 63 -9.41 -19.75 -15.74
CA THR A 63 -8.30 -19.05 -16.41
C THR A 63 -6.97 -19.80 -16.23
N LYS A 64 -6.69 -20.24 -15.00
CA LYS A 64 -5.50 -21.07 -14.69
C LYS A 64 -5.58 -22.45 -15.31
N ALA A 65 -6.76 -23.07 -15.28
CA ALA A 65 -7.00 -24.38 -15.88
C ALA A 65 -6.77 -24.33 -17.39
N TYR A 66 -7.33 -23.33 -18.09
CA TYR A 66 -7.12 -23.15 -19.52
C TYR A 66 -5.63 -22.99 -19.86
N SER A 67 -4.92 -22.15 -19.09
CA SER A 67 -3.48 -21.91 -19.27
C SER A 67 -2.65 -23.19 -19.07
N ALA A 68 -3.03 -24.03 -18.12
CA ALA A 68 -2.35 -25.29 -17.80
C ALA A 68 -2.91 -26.51 -18.57
N PHE A 69 -3.94 -26.35 -19.40
CA PHE A 69 -4.67 -27.48 -20.00
C PHE A 69 -3.81 -28.30 -20.96
N HIS A 70 -2.80 -27.68 -21.57
CA HIS A 70 -1.81 -28.37 -22.39
C HIS A 70 -0.99 -29.44 -21.63
N GLN A 71 -0.93 -29.36 -20.30
CA GLN A 71 -0.22 -30.32 -19.44
C GLN A 71 -1.14 -31.42 -18.91
N TYR A 72 -2.47 -31.26 -19.07
CA TYR A 72 -3.44 -32.24 -18.63
C TYR A 72 -3.41 -33.46 -19.56
N LYS A 73 -3.31 -34.65 -18.97
CA LYS A 73 -3.30 -35.93 -19.69
C LYS A 73 -4.74 -36.42 -19.87
N PRO A 74 -5.25 -36.55 -21.11
CA PRO A 74 -6.56 -37.13 -21.41
C PRO A 74 -6.73 -38.51 -20.77
N GLY A 75 -7.95 -38.83 -20.34
CA GLY A 75 -8.26 -40.10 -19.66
C GLY A 75 -7.97 -40.11 -18.16
N THR A 76 -7.29 -39.10 -17.62
CA THR A 76 -7.18 -38.92 -16.15
C THR A 76 -8.40 -38.17 -15.59
N ASN A 77 -8.58 -38.13 -14.27
CA ASN A 77 -9.77 -37.51 -13.66
C ASN A 77 -9.73 -35.97 -13.78
N LEU A 78 -10.33 -35.43 -14.86
CA LEU A 78 -10.40 -33.98 -15.11
C LEU A 78 -11.11 -33.24 -13.99
N LYS A 79 -12.21 -33.80 -13.46
CA LYS A 79 -12.95 -33.21 -12.35
C LYS A 79 -12.04 -33.02 -11.15
N ALA A 80 -11.33 -34.05 -10.70
CA ALA A 80 -10.40 -33.95 -9.58
C ALA A 80 -9.29 -32.92 -9.82
N TRP A 81 -8.79 -32.83 -11.06
CA TRP A 81 -7.78 -31.84 -11.45
C TRP A 81 -8.33 -30.40 -11.36
N LEU A 82 -9.53 -30.14 -11.86
CA LEU A 82 -10.20 -28.84 -11.76
C LEU A 82 -10.48 -28.46 -10.29
N TYR A 83 -10.97 -29.39 -9.46
CA TYR A 83 -11.16 -29.16 -8.02
C TYR A 83 -9.85 -28.82 -7.30
N ARG A 84 -8.73 -29.42 -7.71
CA ARG A 84 -7.40 -29.09 -7.16
C ARG A 84 -6.98 -27.67 -7.53
N ILE A 85 -7.20 -27.24 -8.77
CA ILE A 85 -6.91 -25.86 -9.21
C ILE A 85 -7.77 -24.85 -8.44
N LEU A 86 -9.08 -25.13 -8.31
CA LEU A 86 -10.02 -24.30 -7.54
C LEU A 86 -9.55 -24.14 -6.09
N THR A 87 -9.24 -25.26 -5.43
CA THR A 87 -8.81 -25.27 -4.02
C THR A 87 -7.50 -24.51 -3.82
N ASN A 88 -6.51 -24.73 -4.69
CA ASN A 88 -5.24 -24.03 -4.62
C ASN A 88 -5.41 -22.52 -4.86
N THR A 89 -6.30 -22.14 -5.79
CA THR A 89 -6.61 -20.73 -6.07
C THR A 89 -7.24 -20.07 -4.85
N TYR A 90 -8.24 -20.71 -4.23
CA TYR A 90 -8.83 -20.23 -2.99
C TYR A 90 -7.80 -20.05 -1.87
N ILE A 91 -6.94 -21.04 -1.63
CA ILE A 91 -5.89 -20.96 -0.60
C ILE A 91 -4.96 -19.76 -0.85
N ASN A 92 -4.61 -19.51 -2.12
CA ASN A 92 -3.74 -18.40 -2.49
C ASN A 92 -4.43 -17.04 -2.27
N ILE A 93 -5.69 -16.90 -2.69
CA ILE A 93 -6.50 -15.70 -2.44
C ILE A 93 -6.62 -15.46 -0.93
N TYR A 94 -6.94 -16.50 -0.16
CA TYR A 94 -7.07 -16.43 1.30
C TYR A 94 -5.77 -15.96 1.97
N ARG A 95 -4.62 -16.53 1.58
CA ARG A 95 -3.30 -16.11 2.08
C ARG A 95 -2.94 -14.68 1.68
N LYS A 96 -3.34 -14.25 0.47
CA LYS A 96 -3.14 -12.87 0.00
C LYS A 96 -3.96 -11.90 0.84
N LYS A 97 -5.23 -12.22 1.10
CA LYS A 97 -6.14 -11.42 1.93
C LYS A 97 -5.64 -11.28 3.37
N GLN A 98 -5.06 -12.33 3.95
CA GLN A 98 -4.45 -12.26 5.30
C GLN A 98 -3.23 -11.32 5.38
N ARG A 99 -2.54 -11.04 4.26
CA ARG A 99 -1.37 -10.15 4.21
C ARG A 99 -1.73 -8.72 3.83
N GLN A 100 -2.97 -8.47 3.45
CA GLN A 100 -3.46 -7.14 3.13
C GLN A 100 -4.00 -6.46 4.40
N PRO A 101 -3.94 -5.12 4.48
CA PRO A 101 -4.65 -4.39 5.51
C PRO A 101 -6.12 -4.82 5.54
N GLN A 102 -6.65 -5.08 6.72
CA GLN A 102 -8.07 -5.41 6.85
C GLN A 102 -8.90 -4.19 6.49
N GLN A 103 -9.73 -4.33 5.47
CA GLN A 103 -10.68 -3.31 5.05
C GLN A 103 -12.02 -3.62 5.68
N ALA A 104 -12.61 -2.64 6.36
CA ALA A 104 -13.99 -2.69 6.80
C ALA A 104 -14.88 -2.21 5.65
N ASN A 105 -15.92 -2.98 5.30
CA ASN A 105 -16.94 -2.56 4.35
C ASN A 105 -17.93 -1.63 5.06
N THR A 106 -17.46 -0.44 5.43
CA THR A 106 -18.32 0.64 5.91
C THR A 106 -18.35 1.72 4.85
N ASP A 107 -19.55 2.13 4.42
CA ASP A 107 -19.73 3.18 3.42
C ASP A 107 -19.30 4.55 3.97
N THR A 108 -19.29 4.68 5.30
CA THR A 108 -18.89 5.89 6.03
C THR A 108 -17.86 5.55 7.10
N VAL A 109 -16.89 6.45 7.31
CA VAL A 109 -16.00 6.37 8.47
C VAL A 109 -16.66 7.16 9.59
N GLU A 110 -16.91 6.52 10.72
CA GLU A 110 -17.50 7.17 11.88
C GLU A 110 -16.47 8.07 12.58
N ASP A 111 -16.93 9.13 13.24
CA ASP A 111 -16.05 10.12 13.89
C ASP A 111 -15.10 9.49 14.91
N TRP A 112 -15.54 8.47 15.65
CA TRP A 112 -14.69 7.76 16.61
C TRP A 112 -13.55 6.96 15.93
N GLN A 113 -13.77 6.47 14.70
CA GLN A 113 -12.73 5.78 13.93
C GLN A 113 -11.68 6.77 13.42
N MET A 114 -12.11 7.96 13.00
CA MET A 114 -11.20 9.05 12.62
C MET A 114 -10.37 9.52 13.81
N ALA A 115 -11.00 9.70 14.98
CA ALA A 115 -10.30 10.07 16.21
C ALA A 115 -9.23 9.03 16.59
N GLN A 116 -9.58 7.75 16.57
CA GLN A 116 -8.63 6.66 16.86
C GLN A 116 -7.46 6.61 15.87
N ALA A 117 -7.71 6.80 14.58
CA ALA A 117 -6.65 6.84 13.58
C ALA A 117 -5.73 8.05 13.75
N ALA A 118 -6.29 9.18 14.16
CA ALA A 118 -5.56 10.42 14.36
C ALA A 118 -4.57 10.37 15.53
N GLU A 119 -4.86 9.61 16.59
CA GLU A 119 -3.93 9.40 17.72
C GLU A 119 -2.58 8.81 17.29
N HIS A 120 -2.56 8.10 16.16
CA HIS A 120 -1.37 7.47 15.60
C HIS A 120 -0.76 8.23 14.40
N THR A 121 -1.30 9.40 14.07
CA THR A 121 -0.82 10.24 12.97
C THR A 121 0.02 11.39 13.50
N SER A 122 1.09 11.77 12.78
CA SER A 122 2.03 12.82 13.21
C SER A 122 1.39 14.19 13.42
N SER A 123 0.31 14.51 12.71
CA SER A 123 -0.43 15.77 12.84
C SER A 123 -1.68 15.67 13.72
N GLY A 124 -2.20 14.46 13.94
CA GLY A 124 -3.51 14.22 14.55
C GLY A 124 -4.67 14.93 13.85
N LEU A 125 -5.80 15.03 14.55
CA LEU A 125 -6.92 15.92 14.20
C LEU A 125 -6.66 17.27 14.86
N ARG A 126 -6.46 18.30 14.05
CA ARG A 126 -6.23 19.66 14.54
C ARG A 126 -7.54 20.43 14.58
N SER A 127 -7.76 21.20 15.64
CA SER A 127 -8.88 22.13 15.72
C SER A 127 -8.59 23.38 14.88
N ALA A 128 -9.65 24.04 14.41
CA ALA A 128 -9.52 25.34 13.73
C ALA A 128 -8.83 26.39 14.63
N GLU A 129 -9.00 26.30 15.95
CA GLU A 129 -8.28 27.14 16.91
C GLU A 129 -6.78 26.86 16.90
N ALA A 130 -6.37 25.58 16.95
CA ALA A 130 -4.96 25.21 16.93
C ALA A 130 -4.27 25.63 15.63
N GLU A 131 -4.98 25.56 14.49
CA GLU A 131 -4.50 26.05 13.20
C GLU A 131 -4.39 27.59 13.19
N ALA A 132 -5.39 28.30 13.73
CA ALA A 132 -5.35 29.75 13.85
C ALA A 132 -4.20 30.23 14.76
N LEU A 133 -3.92 29.52 15.86
CA LEU A 133 -2.82 29.82 16.77
C LEU A 133 -1.45 29.62 16.11
N ASP A 134 -1.28 28.61 15.25
CA ASP A 134 -0.04 28.41 14.49
C ASP A 134 0.23 29.56 13.50
N HIS A 135 -0.82 30.19 12.99
CA HIS A 135 -0.73 31.33 12.09
C HIS A 135 -0.48 32.67 12.81
N LEU A 136 -0.63 32.71 14.14
CA LEU A 136 -0.23 33.89 14.90
C LEU A 136 1.30 33.93 14.97
N PRO A 137 1.94 35.06 14.58
CA PRO A 137 3.37 35.19 14.67
C PRO A 137 3.78 35.04 16.14
N ASP A 138 4.69 34.10 16.40
CA ASP A 138 5.32 33.97 17.71
C ASP A 138 6.08 35.27 17.99
N THR A 139 5.46 36.10 18.82
CA THR A 139 5.84 37.50 18.99
C THR A 139 7.25 37.59 19.58
N ASP A 140 7.59 36.65 20.47
CA ASP A 140 8.90 36.57 21.12
C ASP A 140 10.01 36.21 20.12
N VAL A 141 9.75 35.25 19.22
CA VAL A 141 10.73 34.84 18.18
C VAL A 141 10.95 35.98 17.19
N LYS A 142 9.87 36.65 16.76
CA LYS A 142 9.94 37.78 15.84
C LYS A 142 10.69 38.96 16.45
N GLU A 143 10.40 39.30 17.71
CA GLU A 143 11.10 40.38 18.43
C GLU A 143 12.59 40.05 18.62
N ALA A 144 12.92 38.83 19.02
CA ALA A 144 14.32 38.41 19.17
C ALA A 144 15.10 38.49 17.84
N LEU A 145 14.48 38.11 16.72
CA LEU A 145 15.08 38.27 15.40
C LEU A 145 15.30 39.74 15.05
N GLN A 146 14.37 40.64 15.38
CA GLN A 146 14.47 42.07 15.09
C GLN A 146 15.54 42.79 15.95
N GLN A 147 15.86 42.30 17.14
CA GLN A 147 16.92 42.85 17.99
C GLN A 147 18.33 42.56 17.48
N ILE A 148 18.49 41.61 16.55
CA ILE A 148 19.79 41.23 15.99
C ILE A 148 20.13 42.14 14.81
N PRO A 149 21.40 42.59 14.70
CA PRO A 149 21.87 43.33 13.53
C PRO A 149 21.54 42.61 12.22
N GLU A 150 21.09 43.38 11.23
CA GLU A 150 20.51 42.87 10.00
C GLU A 150 21.40 41.83 9.29
N GLU A 151 22.71 42.06 9.28
CA GLU A 151 23.68 41.16 8.66
C GLU A 151 23.73 39.75 9.27
N PHE A 152 23.48 39.61 10.57
CA PHE A 152 23.41 38.31 11.23
C PHE A 152 22.01 37.72 11.10
N ARG A 153 20.98 38.55 11.21
CA ARG A 153 19.57 38.16 11.08
C ARG A 153 19.28 37.53 9.71
N LEU A 154 19.71 38.16 8.62
CA LEU A 154 19.47 37.66 7.26
C LEU A 154 20.16 36.32 7.02
N ALA A 155 21.41 36.17 7.49
CA ALA A 155 22.13 34.90 7.38
C ALA A 155 21.38 33.77 8.10
N VAL A 156 20.93 34.02 9.35
CA VAL A 156 20.16 33.04 10.13
C VAL A 156 18.80 32.74 9.50
N TYR A 157 18.09 33.75 9.01
CA TYR A 157 16.80 33.57 8.35
C TYR A 157 16.91 32.63 7.14
N PHE A 158 17.84 32.91 6.22
CA PHE A 158 17.99 32.09 5.02
C PHE A 158 18.45 30.65 5.33
N SER A 159 19.23 30.45 6.40
CA SER A 159 19.69 29.11 6.80
C SER A 159 18.64 28.33 7.59
N ASP A 160 18.14 28.91 8.69
CA ASP A 160 17.43 28.17 9.74
C ASP A 160 15.90 28.24 9.58
N VAL A 161 15.40 29.19 8.77
CA VAL A 161 13.98 29.32 8.44
C VAL A 161 13.70 28.82 7.02
N GLU A 162 14.42 29.36 6.03
CA GLU A 162 14.22 29.00 4.61
C GLU A 162 14.96 27.72 4.19
N GLY A 163 16.00 27.31 4.92
CA GLY A 163 16.72 26.06 4.66
C GLY A 163 17.71 26.09 3.48
N PHE A 164 18.14 27.27 3.01
CA PHE A 164 19.11 27.38 1.91
C PHE A 164 20.50 26.83 2.28
N ALA A 165 21.20 26.28 1.29
CA ALA A 165 22.59 25.87 1.47
C ALA A 165 23.51 27.10 1.61
N TYR A 166 24.61 26.96 2.36
CA TYR A 166 25.51 28.09 2.63
C TYR A 166 26.09 28.75 1.38
N LYS A 167 26.25 28.00 0.29
CA LYS A 167 26.68 28.53 -1.01
C LYS A 167 25.59 29.41 -1.65
N GLU A 168 24.34 29.00 -1.58
CA GLU A 168 23.20 29.78 -2.09
C GLU A 168 23.02 31.06 -1.28
N ILE A 169 23.17 30.98 0.04
CA ILE A 169 23.13 32.17 0.93
C ILE A 169 24.26 33.15 0.57
N ALA A 170 25.46 32.64 0.27
CA ALA A 170 26.59 33.47 -0.15
C ALA A 170 26.30 34.22 -1.46
N GLU A 171 25.64 33.56 -2.41
CA GLU A 171 25.18 34.14 -3.68
C GLU A 171 24.07 35.17 -3.46
N ILE A 172 23.04 34.84 -2.67
CA ILE A 172 21.90 35.73 -2.35
C ILE A 172 22.37 37.02 -1.68
N LEU A 173 23.26 36.92 -0.69
CA LEU A 173 23.75 38.06 0.08
C LEU A 173 24.95 38.75 -0.57
N ASN A 174 25.46 38.23 -1.69
CA ASN A 174 26.66 38.70 -2.37
C ASN A 174 27.87 38.85 -1.43
N ILE A 175 28.16 37.81 -0.65
CA ILE A 175 29.27 37.75 0.31
C ILE A 175 30.02 36.41 0.22
N PRO A 176 31.28 36.32 0.66
CA PRO A 176 32.00 35.04 0.70
C PRO A 176 31.34 34.02 1.63
N ILE A 177 31.44 32.73 1.29
CA ILE A 177 30.90 31.63 2.11
C ILE A 177 31.46 31.62 3.55
N GLY A 178 32.73 31.99 3.74
CA GLY A 178 33.32 32.12 5.08
C GLY A 178 32.65 33.21 5.93
N THR A 179 32.19 34.29 5.28
CA THR A 179 31.44 35.36 5.94
C THR A 179 30.05 34.87 6.35
N VAL A 180 29.38 34.06 5.51
CA VAL A 180 28.11 33.41 5.87
C VAL A 180 28.27 32.56 7.14
N MET A 181 29.29 31.69 7.18
CA MET A 181 29.53 30.83 8.35
C MET A 181 29.79 31.65 9.63
N SER A 182 30.60 32.70 9.54
CA SER A 182 30.89 33.54 10.71
C SER A 182 29.67 34.34 11.18
N ARG A 183 28.85 34.85 10.24
CA ARG A 183 27.59 35.55 10.55
C ARG A 183 26.55 34.62 11.16
N LEU A 184 26.40 33.40 10.63
CA LEU A 184 25.53 32.37 11.21
C LEU A 184 25.92 32.02 12.64
N HIS A 185 27.21 31.78 12.88
CA HIS A 185 27.68 31.43 14.23
C HIS A 185 27.40 32.55 15.24
N ARG A 186 27.67 33.81 14.87
CA ARG A 186 27.39 34.97 15.73
C ARG A 186 25.89 35.20 15.92
N GLY A 187 25.11 35.14 14.83
CA GLY A 187 23.65 35.30 14.86
C GLY A 187 22.96 34.26 15.75
N ARG A 188 23.30 32.98 15.59
CA ARG A 188 22.79 31.89 16.45
C ARG A 188 23.15 32.09 17.92
N LYS A 189 24.36 32.59 18.22
CA LYS A 189 24.76 32.92 19.60
C LYS A 189 23.93 34.06 20.19
N LEU A 190 23.66 35.11 19.41
CA LEU A 190 22.81 36.22 19.84
C LEU A 190 21.37 35.74 20.08
N LEU A 191 20.78 34.98 19.15
CA LEU A 191 19.43 34.42 19.31
C LEU A 191 19.32 33.52 20.53
N ARG A 192 20.32 32.67 20.78
CA ARG A 192 20.33 31.77 21.95
C ARG A 192 20.24 32.55 23.27
N ASN A 193 20.88 33.72 23.34
CA ASN A 193 20.83 34.55 24.53
C ASN A 193 19.45 35.21 24.68
N LEU A 194 18.91 35.75 23.59
CA LEU A 194 17.60 36.44 23.58
C LEU A 194 16.44 35.46 23.85
N LEU A 195 16.51 34.23 23.36
CA LEU A 195 15.46 33.21 23.47
C LEU A 195 15.67 32.22 24.63
N SER A 196 16.55 32.52 25.58
CA SER A 196 16.90 31.60 26.68
C SER A 196 15.69 31.27 27.57
N ASP A 197 14.86 32.27 27.90
CA ASP A 197 13.66 32.09 28.72
C ASP A 197 12.54 31.41 27.93
N TYR A 198 12.30 31.84 26.68
CA TYR A 198 11.38 31.19 25.74
C TYR A 198 11.69 29.69 25.58
N ALA A 199 12.98 29.35 25.44
CA ALA A 199 13.43 27.97 25.33
C ALA A 199 13.17 27.15 26.61
N ARG A 200 13.18 27.77 27.79
CA ARG A 200 12.84 27.12 29.06
C ARG A 200 11.34 26.85 29.14
N GLU A 201 10.51 27.81 28.75
CA GLU A 201 9.05 27.71 28.81
C GLU A 201 8.49 26.67 27.84
N ARG A 202 9.04 26.59 26.63
CA ARG A 202 8.64 25.60 25.61
C ARG A 202 9.32 24.23 25.74
N GLY A 203 10.18 24.04 26.74
CA GLY A 203 10.84 22.75 27.01
C GLY A 203 11.96 22.38 26.03
N PHE A 204 12.55 23.35 25.32
CA PHE A 204 13.69 23.12 24.42
C PHE A 204 15.03 22.93 25.15
N ARG A 205 15.10 23.20 26.47
CA ARG A 205 16.27 22.82 27.28
C ARG A 205 16.25 21.32 27.53
N ARG A 206 17.21 20.60 26.94
CA ARG A 206 17.52 19.23 27.35
C ARG A 206 17.89 19.24 28.84
N PRO A 207 17.38 18.33 29.68
CA PRO A 207 17.88 18.19 31.05
C PRO A 207 19.39 17.94 30.98
N GLU A 208 20.18 18.70 31.76
CA GLU A 208 21.61 18.45 31.85
C GLU A 208 21.80 17.05 32.47
N GLU A 209 22.28 16.10 31.66
CA GLU A 209 22.72 14.79 32.13
C GLU A 209 23.84 15.02 33.14
N THR A 210 23.55 14.78 34.42
CA THR A 210 24.49 14.87 35.54
C THR A 210 25.17 13.53 35.77
#